data_AF-A0A524E0G2-F1
#
_entry.id   AF-A0A524E0G2-F1
#
_cell.length_a   1.000
_cell.length_b   1.000
_cell.length_c   1.000
_cell.angle_alpha   90.00
_cell.angle_beta   90.00
_cell.angle_gamma   90.00
#
_symmetry.space_group_name_H-M   'P 1'
#
loop_
_entity.id
_entity.type
_entity.pdbx_description
1 polymer ?
#
loop_
_entity_poly.entity_id
_entity_poly.type
_entity_poly.pdbx_seq_one_letter_code
_entity_poly.pdbx_strand_id
1 'polypeptide(L)'
;MSETEDAWKRVLAAFDDWIYYESTEFGPWTGYFSLENLRDLTDQERLGWMHSMIDEIIPGRVDKCKEAGIALEDFLPYMPDSAAIETVNSMIDLNSLLQDLMLRMSDIIGSMMDSYREGGLDEILPSLESLAESEEEIRHHMSLFSQGFGKLKSLGLEMPEDLA
;
A
#
# COMPACT_ATOMS: atom_id res chain seq x y z
N MET A 1 -14.67 -10.61 -25.57
CA MET A 1 -14.68 -9.94 -24.26
C MET A 1 -15.24 -8.56 -24.48
N SER A 2 -16.11 -8.10 -23.59
CA SER A 2 -16.59 -6.72 -23.63
C SER A 2 -15.48 -5.76 -23.16
N GLU A 3 -15.48 -4.50 -23.62
CA GLU A 3 -14.48 -3.52 -23.18
C GLU A 3 -14.51 -3.32 -21.65
N THR A 4 -15.68 -3.47 -21.04
CA THR A 4 -15.88 -3.47 -19.58
C THR A 4 -15.19 -4.65 -18.90
N GLU A 5 -15.28 -5.88 -19.45
CA GLU A 5 -14.56 -7.05 -18.91
C GLU A 5 -13.05 -6.85 -18.96
N ASP A 6 -12.53 -6.31 -20.06
CA ASP A 6 -11.09 -6.06 -20.23
C ASP A 6 -10.60 -4.97 -19.28
N ALA A 7 -11.38 -3.90 -19.10
CA ALA A 7 -11.09 -2.86 -18.11
C ALA A 7 -11.12 -3.42 -16.69
N TRP A 8 -12.09 -4.28 -16.36
CA TRP A 8 -12.18 -4.91 -15.05
C TRP A 8 -11.01 -5.85 -14.76
N LYS A 9 -10.59 -6.66 -15.74
CA LYS A 9 -9.39 -7.51 -15.62
C LYS A 9 -8.14 -6.71 -15.30
N ARG A 10 -8.00 -5.50 -15.85
CA ARG A 10 -6.87 -4.60 -15.54
C ARG A 10 -6.91 -4.11 -14.10
N VAL A 11 -8.10 -3.78 -13.57
CA VAL A 11 -8.25 -3.44 -12.14
C VAL A 11 -7.79 -4.60 -11.27
N LEU A 12 -8.30 -5.80 -11.51
CA LEU A 12 -7.96 -6.98 -10.72
C LEU A 12 -6.46 -7.29 -10.78
N ALA A 13 -5.87 -7.27 -11.98
CA ALA A 13 -4.43 -7.49 -12.15
C ALA A 13 -3.58 -6.45 -11.40
N ALA A 14 -3.97 -5.17 -11.42
CA ALA A 14 -3.23 -4.13 -10.68
C ALA A 14 -3.30 -4.33 -9.16
N PHE A 15 -4.45 -4.77 -8.64
CA PHE A 15 -4.58 -5.12 -7.22
C PHE A 15 -3.80 -6.38 -6.86
N ASP A 16 -3.81 -7.41 -7.70
CA ASP A 16 -3.02 -8.63 -7.50
C ASP A 16 -1.51 -8.32 -7.48
N ASP A 17 -1.04 -7.48 -8.41
CA ASP A 17 0.35 -7.02 -8.46
C ASP A 17 0.73 -6.23 -7.20
N TRP A 18 -0.17 -5.39 -6.70
CA TRP A 18 0.05 -4.65 -5.46
C TRP A 18 0.07 -5.57 -4.24
N ILE A 19 -0.89 -6.49 -4.10
CA ILE A 19 -0.91 -7.48 -3.02
C ILE A 19 0.36 -8.35 -3.06
N TYR A 20 0.79 -8.76 -4.26
CA TYR A 20 2.03 -9.49 -4.45
C TYR A 20 3.22 -8.70 -3.91
N TYR A 21 3.37 -7.43 -4.32
CA TYR A 21 4.43 -6.55 -3.83
C TYR A 21 4.41 -6.39 -2.30
N GLU A 22 3.23 -6.17 -1.71
CA GLU A 22 3.06 -6.06 -0.26
C GLU A 22 3.56 -7.31 0.47
N SER A 23 3.35 -8.50 -0.12
CA SER A 23 3.73 -9.77 0.49
C SER A 23 5.20 -10.15 0.26
N THR A 24 5.76 -9.87 -0.92
CA THR A 24 7.09 -10.36 -1.30
C THR A 24 8.20 -9.32 -1.19
N GLU A 25 7.90 -8.06 -1.52
CA GLU A 25 8.89 -6.99 -1.56
C GLU A 25 8.85 -6.15 -0.29
N PHE A 26 7.67 -5.80 0.23
CA PHE A 26 7.54 -4.96 1.45
C PHE A 26 7.47 -5.78 2.75
N GLY A 27 6.64 -6.83 2.78
CA GLY A 27 6.37 -7.66 3.95
C GLY A 27 7.61 -8.10 4.73
N PRO A 28 8.69 -8.60 4.09
CA PRO A 28 9.91 -9.01 4.77
C PRO A 28 10.60 -7.90 5.58
N TRP A 29 10.40 -6.63 5.24
CA TRP A 29 11.03 -5.50 5.93
C TRP A 29 10.27 -5.05 7.17
N THR A 30 8.97 -5.35 7.28
CA THR A 30 8.13 -4.92 8.41
C THR A 30 8.58 -5.50 9.74
N GLY A 31 9.33 -6.62 9.75
CA GLY A 31 9.94 -7.15 10.96
C GLY A 31 10.88 -6.15 11.65
N TYR A 32 11.53 -5.27 10.89
CA TYR A 32 12.43 -4.25 11.42
C TYR A 32 11.73 -3.04 12.04
N PHE A 33 10.38 -3.01 12.07
CA PHE A 33 9.62 -2.01 12.84
C PHE A 33 9.64 -2.30 14.35
N SER A 34 10.57 -3.14 14.81
CA SER A 34 10.76 -3.48 16.21
C SER A 34 12.22 -3.30 16.60
N LEU A 35 12.43 -2.75 17.80
CA LEU A 35 13.78 -2.54 18.33
C LEU A 35 14.54 -3.87 18.49
N GLU A 36 13.83 -4.95 18.84
CA GLU A 36 14.41 -6.28 19.01
C GLU A 36 15.11 -6.75 17.74
N ASN A 37 14.43 -6.71 16.58
CA ASN A 37 15.02 -7.14 15.33
C ASN A 37 16.12 -6.20 14.82
N LEU A 38 16.06 -4.90 15.14
CA LEU A 38 17.13 -3.96 14.78
C LEU A 38 18.40 -4.16 15.62
N ARG A 39 18.30 -4.66 16.86
CA ARG A 39 19.48 -4.89 17.72
C ARG A 39 20.44 -5.92 17.16
N ASP A 40 19.92 -6.89 16.42
CA ASP A 40 20.71 -7.96 15.80
C ASP A 40 21.51 -7.50 14.57
N LEU A 41 21.18 -6.34 14.02
CA LEU A 41 21.87 -5.74 12.88
C LEU A 41 23.10 -4.93 13.31
N THR A 42 24.09 -4.83 12.43
CA THR A 42 25.17 -3.85 12.53
C THR A 42 24.68 -2.44 12.18
N ASP A 43 25.45 -1.41 12.54
CA ASP A 43 25.12 -0.02 12.21
C ASP A 43 24.94 0.21 10.69
N GLN A 44 25.79 -0.44 9.89
CA GLN A 44 25.72 -0.36 8.43
C GLN A 44 24.44 -1.03 7.90
N GLU A 45 24.03 -2.16 8.47
CA GLU A 45 22.80 -2.85 8.07
C GLU A 45 21.55 -2.06 8.47
N ARG A 46 21.52 -1.42 9.64
CA ARG A 46 20.40 -0.55 10.06
C ARG A 46 20.23 0.65 9.14
N LEU A 47 21.33 1.35 8.85
CA LEU A 47 21.31 2.48 7.92
C LEU A 47 20.98 2.02 6.51
N GLY A 48 21.53 0.88 6.07
CA GLY A 48 21.21 0.27 4.78
C GLY A 48 19.72 -0.03 4.64
N TRP A 49 19.11 -0.60 5.68
CA TRP A 49 17.66 -0.82 5.73
C TRP A 49 16.88 0.50 5.61
N MET A 50 17.21 1.52 6.40
CA MET A 50 16.52 2.82 6.34
C MET A 50 16.62 3.45 4.94
N HIS A 51 17.79 3.36 4.30
CA HIS A 51 18.00 3.81 2.93
C HIS A 51 17.14 3.02 1.93
N SER A 52 17.18 1.68 1.97
CA SER A 52 16.36 0.84 1.09
C SER A 52 14.87 1.14 1.24
N MET A 53 14.40 1.39 2.47
CA MET A 53 13.00 1.74 2.70
C MET A 53 12.61 3.06 2.03
N ILE A 54 13.45 4.09 2.13
CA ILE A 54 13.19 5.42 1.56
C ILE A 54 13.34 5.41 0.03
N ASP A 55 14.39 4.78 -0.48
CA ASP A 55 14.82 4.93 -1.86
C ASP A 55 14.15 3.91 -2.81
N GLU A 56 13.72 2.76 -2.28
CA GLU A 56 13.24 1.63 -3.12
C GLU A 56 11.89 1.08 -2.65
N ILE A 57 11.78 0.66 -1.38
CA ILE A 57 10.64 -0.15 -0.93
C ILE A 57 9.35 0.67 -0.79
N ILE A 58 9.38 1.80 -0.07
CA ILE A 58 8.19 2.66 0.05
C ILE A 58 7.80 3.28 -1.30
N PRO A 59 8.74 3.81 -2.12
CA PRO A 59 8.41 4.26 -3.47
C PRO A 59 7.75 3.18 -4.33
N GLY A 60 8.28 1.95 -4.34
CA GLY A 60 7.66 0.86 -5.08
C GLY A 60 6.27 0.49 -4.57
N ARG A 61 6.04 0.58 -3.25
CA ARG A 61 4.70 0.42 -2.64
C ARG A 61 3.73 1.49 -3.14
N VAL A 62 4.15 2.75 -3.15
CA VAL A 62 3.37 3.89 -3.65
C VAL A 62 3.06 3.72 -5.14
N ASP A 63 4.03 3.30 -5.94
CA ASP A 63 3.84 3.07 -7.38
C ASP A 63 2.79 1.98 -7.64
N LYS A 64 2.84 0.86 -6.91
CA LYS A 64 1.85 -0.22 -7.03
C LYS A 64 0.46 0.21 -6.60
N CYS A 65 0.35 0.94 -5.48
CA CYS A 65 -0.89 1.55 -5.05
C CYS A 65 -1.45 2.49 -6.14
N LYS A 66 -0.61 3.36 -6.69
CA LYS A 66 -0.99 4.30 -7.74
C LYS A 66 -1.44 3.61 -9.04
N GLU A 67 -0.78 2.54 -9.45
CA GLU A 67 -1.20 1.72 -10.61
C GLU A 67 -2.62 1.18 -10.43
N ALA A 68 -2.97 0.70 -9.23
CA ALA A 68 -4.33 0.28 -8.91
C ALA A 68 -5.33 1.44 -8.96
N GLY A 69 -4.92 2.65 -8.54
CA GLY A 69 -5.73 3.87 -8.63
C GLY A 69 -6.02 4.27 -10.07
N ILE A 70 -5.00 4.27 -10.92
CA ILE A 70 -5.13 4.54 -12.37
C ILE A 70 -6.06 3.51 -13.02
N ALA A 71 -5.93 2.23 -12.66
CA ALA A 71 -6.82 1.20 -13.20
C ALA A 71 -8.30 1.44 -12.82
N LEU A 72 -8.57 1.93 -11.60
CA LEU A 72 -9.91 2.31 -11.17
C LEU A 72 -10.44 3.54 -11.94
N GLU A 73 -9.60 4.56 -12.15
CA GLU A 73 -9.93 5.74 -12.95
C GLU A 73 -10.28 5.35 -14.40
N ASP A 74 -9.47 4.49 -15.01
CA ASP A 74 -9.71 3.94 -16.35
C ASP A 74 -10.97 3.07 -16.41
N PHE A 75 -11.40 2.49 -15.30
CA PHE A 75 -12.61 1.67 -15.20
C PHE A 75 -13.88 2.51 -15.02
N LEU A 76 -13.77 3.71 -14.46
CA LEU A 76 -14.89 4.61 -14.16
C LEU A 76 -15.85 4.88 -15.35
N PRO A 77 -15.37 5.07 -16.60
CA PRO A 77 -16.24 5.30 -17.76
C PRO A 77 -17.18 4.13 -18.10
N TYR A 78 -16.89 2.94 -17.59
CA TYR A 78 -17.65 1.72 -17.87
C TYR A 78 -18.74 1.43 -16.81
N MET A 79 -18.91 2.31 -15.83
CA MET A 79 -19.86 2.11 -14.74
C MET A 79 -21.32 2.23 -15.22
N PRO A 80 -22.20 1.27 -14.84
CA PRO A 80 -23.56 1.19 -15.37
C PRO A 80 -24.51 2.25 -14.80
N ASP A 81 -24.25 2.74 -13.58
CA ASP A 81 -25.10 3.68 -12.86
C ASP A 81 -24.32 4.54 -11.85
N SER A 82 -25.01 5.50 -11.23
CA SER A 82 -24.42 6.42 -10.26
C SER A 82 -23.91 5.74 -8.99
N ALA A 83 -24.49 4.61 -8.57
CA ALA A 83 -24.07 3.90 -7.37
C ALA A 83 -22.75 3.15 -7.59
N ALA A 84 -22.56 2.60 -8.79
CA ALA A 84 -21.29 2.02 -9.21
C ALA A 84 -20.20 3.11 -9.35
N ILE A 85 -20.52 4.24 -9.99
CA ILE A 85 -19.62 5.41 -10.09
C ILE A 85 -19.17 5.87 -8.71
N GLU A 86 -20.09 6.08 -7.77
CA GLU A 86 -19.76 6.52 -6.40
C GLU A 86 -18.86 5.53 -5.67
N THR A 87 -19.08 4.22 -5.90
CA THR A 87 -18.26 3.17 -5.30
C THR A 87 -16.84 3.19 -5.82
N VAL A 88 -16.65 3.31 -7.14
CA VAL A 88 -15.31 3.40 -7.75
C VAL A 88 -14.61 4.69 -7.31
N ASN A 89 -15.31 5.83 -7.28
CA ASN A 89 -14.73 7.08 -6.77
C ASN A 89 -14.27 6.96 -5.31
N SER A 90 -15.06 6.32 -4.45
CA SER A 90 -14.65 6.08 -3.06
C SER A 90 -13.41 5.19 -2.95
N MET A 91 -13.24 4.23 -3.87
CA MET A 91 -12.03 3.41 -3.95
C MET A 91 -10.81 4.21 -4.45
N ILE A 92 -11.00 5.15 -5.38
CA ILE A 92 -9.95 6.07 -5.84
C ILE A 92 -9.52 7.03 -4.71
N ASP A 93 -10.48 7.56 -3.95
CA ASP A 93 -10.20 8.40 -2.79
C ASP A 93 -9.41 7.63 -1.71
N LEU A 94 -9.82 6.39 -1.45
CA LEU A 94 -9.11 5.48 -0.54
C LEU A 94 -7.67 5.20 -1.00
N ASN A 95 -7.46 5.04 -2.31
CA ASN A 95 -6.14 4.85 -2.89
C ASN A 95 -5.24 6.08 -2.65
N SER A 96 -5.77 7.28 -2.87
CA SER A 96 -5.04 8.53 -2.63
C SER A 96 -4.64 8.67 -1.16
N LEU A 97 -5.57 8.39 -0.23
CA LEU A 97 -5.28 8.35 1.20
C LEU A 97 -4.15 7.37 1.55
N LEU A 98 -4.18 6.17 0.94
CA LEU A 98 -3.15 5.15 1.16
C LEU A 98 -1.78 5.60 0.66
N GLN A 99 -1.70 6.25 -0.50
CA GLN A 99 -0.45 6.83 -1.00
C GLN A 99 0.13 7.86 -0.02
N ASP A 100 -0.72 8.75 0.53
CA ASP A 100 -0.29 9.76 1.51
C ASP A 100 0.24 9.11 2.80
N LEU A 101 -0.44 8.07 3.30
CA LEU A 101 0.00 7.31 4.48
C LEU A 101 1.35 6.61 4.23
N MET A 102 1.56 6.03 3.04
CA MET A 102 2.84 5.41 2.68
C MET A 102 3.96 6.44 2.58
N LEU A 103 3.71 7.60 1.98
CA LEU A 103 4.70 8.69 1.90
C LEU A 103 5.09 9.20 3.29
N ARG A 104 4.12 9.29 4.21
CA ARG A 104 4.38 9.63 5.62
C ARG A 104 5.32 8.62 6.29
N MET A 105 5.25 7.33 5.94
CA MET A 105 6.24 6.36 6.44
C MET A 105 7.67 6.72 6.01
N SER A 106 7.85 7.21 4.78
CA SER A 106 9.16 7.65 4.29
C SER A 106 9.68 8.84 5.13
N ASP A 107 8.82 9.80 5.44
CA ASP A 107 9.17 10.93 6.31
C ASP A 107 9.57 10.47 7.73
N ILE A 108 8.86 9.48 8.27
CA ILE A 108 9.18 8.90 9.59
C ILE A 108 10.56 8.22 9.52
N ILE A 109 10.85 7.43 8.48
CA ILE A 109 12.15 6.76 8.34
C ILE A 109 13.28 7.78 8.11
N GLY A 110 13.03 8.84 7.34
CA GLY A 110 13.99 9.93 7.16
C GLY A 110 14.36 10.58 8.49
N SER A 111 13.34 10.93 9.28
CA SER A 111 13.53 11.49 10.64
C SER A 111 14.25 10.51 11.57
N MET A 112 13.86 9.23 11.51
CA MET A 112 14.46 8.16 12.29
C MET A 112 15.95 7.96 11.98
N MET A 113 16.34 8.06 10.72
CA MET A 113 17.74 7.95 10.29
C MET A 113 18.60 9.07 10.88
N ASP A 114 18.08 10.29 10.96
CA ASP A 114 18.78 11.41 11.59
C ASP A 114 18.90 11.20 13.10
N SER A 115 17.80 10.84 13.78
CA SER A 115 17.83 10.50 15.22
C SER A 115 18.79 9.35 15.55
N TYR A 116 18.83 8.32 14.70
CA TYR A 116 19.76 7.20 14.85
C TYR A 116 21.22 7.65 14.79
N ARG A 117 21.55 8.56 13.87
CA ARG A 117 22.92 9.07 13.71
C ARG A 117 23.36 9.92 14.90
N GLU A 118 22.42 10.61 15.55
CA GLU A 118 22.71 11.50 16.68
C GLU A 118 22.83 10.76 18.01
N GLY A 119 21.95 9.78 18.29
CA GLY A 119 21.89 9.12 19.60
C GLY A 119 21.69 7.60 19.56
N GLY A 120 21.75 6.97 18.39
CA GLY A 120 21.69 5.52 18.24
C GLY A 120 20.27 4.94 18.43
N LEU A 121 20.22 3.70 18.88
CA LEU A 121 19.00 2.89 18.91
C LEU A 121 17.92 3.40 19.89
N ASP A 122 18.30 4.02 21.00
CA ASP A 122 17.33 4.45 22.01
C ASP A 122 16.51 5.66 21.52
N GLU A 123 17.09 6.50 20.67
CA GLU A 123 16.42 7.69 20.12
C GLU A 123 15.40 7.37 19.02
N ILE A 124 15.46 6.18 18.40
CA ILE A 124 14.56 5.81 17.30
C ILE A 124 13.27 5.09 17.76
N LEU A 125 13.17 4.77 19.06
CA LEU A 125 12.01 4.07 19.61
C LEU A 125 10.66 4.73 19.24
N PRO A 126 10.47 6.05 19.39
CA PRO A 126 9.21 6.71 19.01
C PRO A 126 8.89 6.59 17.51
N SER A 127 9.91 6.57 16.66
CA SER A 127 9.75 6.43 15.22
C SER A 127 9.31 5.02 14.84
N LEU A 128 9.84 3.98 15.52
CA LEU A 128 9.42 2.60 15.30
C LEU A 128 7.96 2.38 15.70
N GLU A 129 7.53 2.96 16.82
CA GLU A 129 6.11 2.95 17.23
C GLU A 129 5.23 3.64 16.16
N SER A 130 5.66 4.82 15.70
CA SER A 130 4.94 5.56 14.65
C SER A 130 4.87 4.78 13.33
N LEU A 131 5.90 4.03 12.95
CA LEU A 131 5.90 3.18 11.75
C LEU A 131 4.94 2.00 11.90
N ALA A 132 4.93 1.34 13.06
CA ALA A 132 4.02 0.23 13.32
C ALA A 132 2.55 0.68 13.31
N GLU A 133 2.26 1.84 13.90
CA GLU A 133 0.93 2.45 13.87
C GLU A 133 0.50 2.83 12.45
N SER A 134 1.39 3.49 11.69
CA SER A 134 1.12 3.89 10.30
C SER A 134 0.88 2.66 9.42
N GLU A 135 1.62 1.58 9.62
CA GLU A 135 1.45 0.34 8.86
C GLU A 135 0.12 -0.36 9.21
N GLU A 136 -0.29 -0.37 10.48
CA GLU A 136 -1.59 -0.92 10.86
C GLU A 136 -2.75 -0.08 10.30
N GLU A 137 -2.61 1.25 10.29
CA GLU A 137 -3.56 2.15 9.64
C GLU A 137 -3.68 1.83 8.13
N ILE A 138 -2.56 1.63 7.43
CA ILE A 138 -2.56 1.25 6.02
C ILE A 138 -3.25 -0.11 5.81
N ARG A 139 -2.92 -1.13 6.60
CA ARG A 139 -3.57 -2.45 6.52
C ARG A 139 -5.07 -2.37 6.74
N HIS A 140 -5.50 -1.56 7.71
CA HIS A 140 -6.92 -1.31 7.94
C HIS A 140 -7.60 -0.74 6.70
N HIS A 141 -7.04 0.31 6.11
CA HIS A 141 -7.59 0.96 4.91
C HIS A 141 -7.57 0.02 3.70
N MET A 142 -6.50 -0.73 3.48
CA MET A 142 -6.43 -1.75 2.42
C MET A 142 -7.57 -2.78 2.54
N SER A 143 -7.94 -3.18 3.75
CA SER A 143 -9.04 -4.13 3.95
C SER A 143 -10.39 -3.60 3.45
N LEU A 144 -10.58 -2.28 3.38
CA LEU A 144 -11.82 -1.66 2.91
C LEU A 144 -12.06 -1.86 1.41
N PHE A 145 -11.02 -2.14 0.61
CA PHE A 145 -11.20 -2.48 -0.80
C PHE A 145 -12.07 -3.72 -0.99
N SER A 146 -11.99 -4.70 -0.09
CA SER A 146 -12.86 -5.89 -0.14
C SER A 146 -14.36 -5.53 -0.10
N GLN A 147 -14.71 -4.46 0.62
CA GLN A 147 -16.08 -3.94 0.69
C GLN A 147 -16.47 -3.24 -0.61
N GLY A 148 -15.55 -2.47 -1.21
CA GLY A 148 -15.72 -1.85 -2.52
C GLY A 148 -15.97 -2.89 -3.62
N PHE A 149 -15.08 -3.89 -3.72
CA PHE A 149 -15.22 -5.03 -4.63
C PHE A 149 -16.52 -5.79 -4.41
N GLY A 150 -16.89 -6.07 -3.15
CA GLY A 150 -18.15 -6.74 -2.82
C GLY A 150 -19.39 -5.95 -3.24
N LYS A 151 -19.35 -4.61 -3.13
CA LYS A 151 -20.42 -3.72 -3.59
C LYS A 151 -20.50 -3.67 -5.12
N LEU A 152 -19.38 -3.58 -5.82
CA LEU A 152 -19.38 -3.66 -7.30
C LEU A 152 -19.95 -5.00 -7.80
N LYS A 153 -19.60 -6.10 -7.13
CA LYS A 153 -20.16 -7.43 -7.43
C LYS A 153 -21.66 -7.49 -7.22
N SER A 154 -22.19 -6.92 -6.13
CA SER A 154 -23.65 -6.91 -5.88
C SER A 154 -24.43 -6.03 -6.87
N LEU A 155 -23.74 -5.09 -7.52
CA LEU A 155 -24.28 -4.26 -8.60
C LEU A 155 -24.17 -4.91 -10.00
N GLY A 156 -23.68 -6.15 -10.08
CA GLY A 156 -23.63 -6.93 -11.33
C GLY A 156 -22.33 -6.83 -12.11
N LEU A 157 -21.27 -6.25 -11.53
CA LEU A 157 -19.90 -6.34 -12.06
C LEU A 157 -19.27 -7.64 -11.52
N GLU A 158 -19.57 -8.76 -12.18
CA GLU A 158 -19.05 -10.06 -11.76
C GLU A 158 -17.54 -10.19 -12.01
N MET A 159 -16.84 -10.83 -11.06
CA MET A 159 -15.46 -11.29 -11.23
C MET A 159 -15.41 -12.26 -12.42
N PRO A 160 -14.47 -12.10 -13.37
CA PRO A 160 -14.25 -13.10 -14.40
C PRO A 160 -13.95 -14.45 -13.74
N GLU A 161 -14.66 -15.52 -14.13
CA GLU A 161 -14.55 -16.86 -13.54
C GLU A 161 -13.12 -17.44 -13.62
N ASP A 162 -12.26 -16.89 -14.49
CA ASP A 162 -10.87 -17.33 -14.69
C ASP A 162 -9.90 -16.91 -13.56
N LEU A 163 -10.34 -16.13 -12.56
CA LEU A 163 -9.53 -15.66 -11.43
C LEU A 163 -9.98 -16.22 -10.06
N ALA A 164 -10.80 -17.28 -10.06
CA ALA A 164 -11.28 -17.97 -8.85
C ALA A 164 -10.59 -19.31 -8.57
#